data_AF-A0A925VBN2-F1
#
_entry.id   AF-A0A925VBN2-F1
#
_cell.length_a   1.000
_cell.length_b   1.000
_cell.length_c   1.000
_cell.angle_alpha   90.00
_cell.angle_beta   90.00
_cell.angle_gamma   90.00
#
_symmetry.space_group_name_H-M   'P 1'
#
loop_
_entity.id
_entity.type
_entity.pdbx_description
1 polymer ?
#
loop_
_entity_poly.entity_id
_entity_poly.type
_entity_poly.pdbx_seq_one_letter_code
_entity_poly.pdbx_strand_id
1 'polypeptide(L)'
;MARGIARLRQGSPYRVEFTTPIISVCLAAEAFRSTEILDVVFSNSAGDYADNIGLTAALRRETPDPTTSYQLGRTYSPLEGLWTHAHTEICNDRIGRVLRQALTPVQYTNVGAEITRIIGELHDNVPSHAQGRGFSAAQVFGGARPKPVVRFAIADNGIGLRRNASKVEPTIDDRGAVEWAFKRGTTSWRAPDEWGVQRGLGGDEFGAGNAPDDHHAGEGLADLADLVERAGGAVWVASGSAQMLYSDGTWKEAPQDGFAWPGVAIELELPLDAKPRPSKLRIPSGLADLLG
;
A
#
# COMPACT_ATOMS: atom_id res chain seq x y z
N MET A 1 -9.27 10.26 -8.96
CA MET A 1 -7.87 9.89 -9.19
C MET A 1 -7.66 9.39 -10.63
N ALA A 2 -8.18 8.21 -11.03
CA ALA A 2 -7.92 7.60 -12.35
C ALA A 2 -8.11 8.55 -13.55
N ARG A 3 -9.26 9.24 -13.63
CA ARG A 3 -9.52 10.28 -14.65
C ARG A 3 -8.50 11.43 -14.63
N GLY A 4 -8.04 11.82 -13.44
CA GLY A 4 -7.04 12.86 -13.28
C GLY A 4 -5.69 12.47 -13.84
N ILE A 5 -5.21 11.27 -13.52
CA ILE A 5 -3.95 10.74 -14.06
C ILE A 5 -4.05 10.52 -15.57
N ALA A 6 -5.18 10.01 -16.06
CA ALA A 6 -5.40 9.88 -17.50
C ALA A 6 -5.31 11.23 -18.23
N ARG A 7 -5.86 12.31 -17.65
CA ARG A 7 -5.72 13.68 -18.20
C ARG A 7 -4.28 14.16 -18.18
N LEU A 8 -3.55 13.96 -17.09
CA LEU A 8 -2.14 14.36 -16.99
C LEU A 8 -1.28 13.67 -18.05
N ARG A 9 -1.50 12.38 -18.30
CA ARG A 9 -0.82 11.62 -19.37
C ARG A 9 -1.13 12.12 -20.78
N GLN A 10 -2.25 12.82 -20.95
CA GLN A 10 -2.65 13.47 -22.20
C GLN A 10 -2.19 14.94 -22.26
N GLY A 11 -1.35 15.40 -21.33
CA GLY A 11 -0.89 16.79 -21.25
C GLY A 11 -1.97 17.78 -20.82
N SER A 12 -3.09 17.30 -20.28
CA SER A 12 -4.19 18.15 -19.82
C SER A 12 -4.08 18.42 -18.32
N PRO A 13 -4.39 19.66 -17.86
CA PRO A 13 -4.37 19.97 -16.44
C PRO A 13 -5.33 19.09 -15.64
N TYR A 14 -4.89 18.71 -14.44
CA TYR A 14 -5.72 18.03 -13.45
C TYR A 14 -5.93 18.91 -12.22
N ARG A 15 -7.19 19.31 -12.00
CA ARG A 15 -7.61 20.08 -10.84
C ARG A 15 -7.93 19.15 -9.66
N VAL A 16 -7.24 19.36 -8.53
CA VAL A 16 -7.42 18.60 -7.29
C VAL A 16 -8.12 19.49 -6.28
N GLU A 17 -9.40 19.18 -6.03
CA GLU A 17 -10.22 19.91 -5.06
C GLU A 17 -10.05 19.39 -3.63
N PHE A 18 -9.60 18.14 -3.50
CA PHE A 18 -9.36 17.48 -2.22
C PHE A 18 -8.26 16.45 -2.37
N THR A 19 -7.28 16.51 -1.46
CA THR A 19 -6.12 15.63 -1.47
C THR A 19 -6.32 14.52 -0.43
N THR A 20 -6.13 13.28 -0.85
CA THR A 20 -6.17 12.08 0.00
C THR A 20 -4.86 11.33 -0.13
N PRO A 21 -4.53 10.39 0.78
CA PRO A 21 -3.34 9.56 0.67
C PRO A 21 -3.18 8.94 -0.72
N ILE A 22 -4.23 8.32 -1.28
CA ILE A 22 -4.13 7.68 -2.60
C ILE A 22 -3.90 8.66 -3.75
N ILE A 23 -4.49 9.87 -3.68
CA ILE A 23 -4.21 10.91 -4.68
C ILE A 23 -2.75 11.33 -4.59
N SER A 24 -2.23 11.55 -3.38
CA SER A 24 -0.86 11.98 -3.15
C SER A 24 0.17 10.97 -3.66
N VAL A 25 0.06 9.70 -3.26
CA VAL A 25 1.04 8.68 -3.65
C VAL A 25 1.00 8.40 -5.14
N CYS A 26 -0.18 8.37 -5.77
CA CYS A 26 -0.28 8.14 -7.21
C CYS A 26 0.22 9.33 -8.03
N LEU A 27 -0.05 10.57 -7.61
CA LEU A 27 0.48 11.76 -8.28
C LEU A 27 2.01 11.84 -8.18
N ALA A 28 2.56 11.56 -7.00
CA ALA A 28 4.00 11.51 -6.78
C ALA A 28 4.67 10.40 -7.61
N ALA A 29 4.10 9.19 -7.57
CA ALA A 29 4.57 8.09 -8.39
C ALA A 29 4.55 8.47 -9.89
N GLU A 30 3.44 9.03 -10.38
CA GLU A 30 3.33 9.44 -11.78
C GLU A 30 4.34 10.54 -12.15
N ALA A 31 4.62 11.50 -11.25
CA ALA A 31 5.60 12.56 -11.50
C ALA A 31 7.01 11.99 -11.67
N PHE A 32 7.39 11.01 -10.86
CA PHE A 32 8.69 10.32 -10.97
C PHE A 32 8.78 9.36 -12.17
N ARG A 33 7.64 8.97 -12.75
CA ARG A 33 7.56 8.19 -13.99
C ARG A 33 7.65 9.06 -15.24
N SER A 34 7.05 10.25 -15.18
CA SER A 34 6.94 11.18 -16.31
C SER A 34 8.28 11.83 -16.68
N THR A 35 8.45 12.13 -17.96
CA THR A 35 9.55 12.98 -18.45
C THR A 35 9.22 14.46 -18.33
N GLU A 36 7.94 14.81 -18.28
CA GLU A 36 7.43 16.18 -18.17
C GLU A 36 6.91 16.47 -16.76
N ILE A 37 6.95 17.75 -16.36
CA ILE A 37 6.32 18.20 -15.12
C ILE A 37 4.80 18.09 -15.29
N LEU A 38 4.14 17.46 -14.33
CA LEU A 38 2.70 17.28 -14.35
C LEU A 38 1.99 18.61 -14.03
N ASP A 39 1.03 19.00 -14.86
CA ASP A 39 0.20 20.18 -14.64
C ASP A 39 -0.95 19.87 -13.66
N VAL A 40 -0.61 19.91 -12.37
CA VAL A 40 -1.56 19.70 -11.27
C VAL A 40 -1.91 21.05 -10.64
N VAL A 41 -3.20 21.36 -10.59
CA VAL A 41 -3.71 22.61 -10.00
C VAL A 41 -4.52 22.26 -8.75
N PHE A 42 -4.04 22.67 -7.58
CA PHE A 42 -4.76 22.47 -6.33
C PHE A 42 -5.71 23.64 -6.06
N SER A 43 -6.89 23.34 -5.48
CA SER A 43 -7.68 24.35 -4.78
C SER A 43 -6.97 24.78 -3.50
N ASN A 44 -7.30 25.95 -2.92
CA ASN A 44 -6.54 26.56 -1.82
C ASN A 44 -6.20 25.57 -0.68
N SER A 45 -7.22 24.97 -0.04
CA SER A 45 -6.99 24.04 1.08
C SER A 45 -6.32 22.73 0.66
N ALA A 46 -6.53 22.29 -0.58
CA ALA A 46 -5.86 21.11 -1.13
C ALA A 46 -4.36 21.39 -1.39
N GLY A 47 -4.02 22.62 -1.77
CA GLY A 47 -2.65 23.09 -1.99
C GLY A 47 -1.89 23.23 -0.68
N ASP A 48 -2.49 23.86 0.33
CA ASP A 48 -1.91 23.94 1.69
C ASP A 48 -1.59 22.54 2.22
N TYR A 49 -2.51 21.59 2.06
CA TYR A 49 -2.27 20.21 2.47
C TYR A 49 -1.19 19.53 1.63
N ALA A 50 -1.18 19.72 0.30
CA ALA A 50 -0.15 19.18 -0.58
C ALA A 50 1.26 19.67 -0.19
N ASP A 51 1.41 20.94 0.18
CA ASP A 51 2.65 21.49 0.71
C ASP A 51 2.99 20.87 2.08
N ASN A 52 2.02 20.76 2.98
CA ASN A 52 2.22 20.20 4.33
C ASN A 52 2.69 18.74 4.33
N ILE A 53 2.33 17.96 3.31
CA ILE A 53 2.79 16.57 3.19
C ILE A 53 4.01 16.41 2.27
N GLY A 54 4.47 17.47 1.61
CA GLY A 54 5.61 17.42 0.67
C GLY A 54 5.25 16.94 -0.75
N LEU A 55 3.95 16.89 -1.11
CA LEU A 55 3.51 16.48 -2.45
C LEU A 55 3.94 17.48 -3.52
N THR A 56 3.95 18.79 -3.23
CA THR A 56 4.37 19.81 -4.20
C THR A 56 5.83 19.65 -4.63
N ALA A 57 6.73 19.30 -3.70
CA ALA A 57 8.11 18.96 -4.01
C ALA A 57 8.18 17.68 -4.87
N ALA A 58 7.41 16.65 -4.50
CA ALA A 58 7.37 15.40 -5.25
C ALA A 58 6.87 15.58 -6.70
N LEU A 59 5.90 16.48 -6.94
CA LEU A 59 5.42 16.82 -8.29
C LEU A 59 6.48 17.49 -9.16
N ARG A 60 7.45 18.18 -8.54
CA ARG A 60 8.66 18.71 -9.19
C ARG A 60 9.78 17.69 -9.30
N ARG A 61 9.52 16.44 -8.87
CA ARG A 61 10.46 15.31 -8.84
C ARG A 61 11.61 15.51 -7.86
N GLU A 62 11.35 16.28 -6.82
CA GLU A 62 12.24 16.47 -5.67
C GLU A 62 11.87 15.49 -4.55
N THR A 63 12.78 15.28 -3.61
CA THR A 63 12.48 14.56 -2.35
C THR A 63 11.30 15.27 -1.66
N PRO A 64 10.25 14.57 -1.19
CA PRO A 64 9.19 15.19 -0.43
C PRO A 64 9.74 15.98 0.75
N ASP A 65 9.37 17.26 0.83
CA ASP A 65 9.81 18.18 1.87
C ASP A 65 8.57 18.73 2.61
N PRO A 66 8.07 18.01 3.63
CA PRO A 66 6.87 18.40 4.36
C PRO A 66 7.15 19.60 5.27
N THR A 67 6.21 20.54 5.32
CA THR A 67 6.27 21.61 6.32
C THR A 67 6.03 21.06 7.73
N THR A 68 6.66 21.66 8.73
CA THR A 68 6.43 21.28 10.13
C THR A 68 5.07 21.80 10.61
N SER A 69 4.26 20.90 11.15
CA SER A 69 2.93 21.19 11.68
C SER A 69 2.69 20.39 12.95
N TYR A 70 1.89 20.92 13.88
CA TYR A 70 1.51 20.20 15.09
C TYR A 70 0.65 18.95 14.80
N GLN A 71 0.05 18.87 13.60
CA GLN A 71 -0.78 17.76 13.14
C GLN A 71 0.03 16.60 12.55
N LEU A 72 1.29 16.87 12.17
CA LEU A 72 2.21 15.90 11.61
C LEU A 72 2.47 14.75 12.59
N GLY A 73 2.25 13.51 12.13
CA GLY A 73 2.36 12.30 12.94
C GLY A 73 1.18 12.07 13.90
N ARG A 74 0.20 12.98 13.95
CA ARG A 74 -1.04 12.84 14.75
C ARG A 74 -2.24 12.50 13.87
N THR A 75 -2.44 13.29 12.82
CA THR A 75 -3.57 13.12 11.90
C THR A 75 -3.13 12.81 10.47
N TYR A 76 -1.85 12.95 10.15
CA TYR A 76 -1.30 12.51 8.87
C TYR A 76 0.21 12.21 8.97
N SER A 77 0.72 11.40 8.04
CA SER A 77 2.15 11.27 7.77
C SER A 77 2.53 12.17 6.59
N PRO A 78 3.80 12.59 6.47
CA PRO A 78 4.29 13.10 5.20
C PRO A 78 4.11 12.05 4.10
N LEU A 79 4.18 12.53 2.87
CA LEU A 79 4.43 11.68 1.72
C LEU A 79 5.88 11.21 1.81
N GLU A 80 6.09 9.90 1.87
CA GLU A 80 7.43 9.30 1.91
C GLU A 80 7.74 8.60 0.60
N GLY A 81 8.96 8.79 0.10
CA GLY A 81 9.48 7.97 -0.98
C GLY A 81 10.08 6.68 -0.44
N LEU A 82 9.84 5.55 -1.11
CA LEU A 82 10.32 4.22 -0.72
C LEU A 82 11.55 3.82 -1.55
N TRP A 83 12.56 4.69 -1.57
CA TRP A 83 13.72 4.55 -2.47
C TRP A 83 14.79 3.61 -1.94
N THR A 84 14.95 3.55 -0.62
CA THR A 84 15.96 2.73 0.06
C THR A 84 15.37 2.15 1.34
N HIS A 85 16.00 1.12 1.89
CA HIS A 85 15.61 0.53 3.17
C HIS A 85 15.52 1.59 4.29
N ALA A 86 16.46 2.54 4.33
CA ALA A 86 16.42 3.62 5.33
C ALA A 86 15.16 4.50 5.19
N HIS A 87 14.72 4.78 3.96
CA HIS A 87 13.47 5.51 3.74
C HIS A 87 12.24 4.67 4.11
N THR A 88 12.26 3.36 3.83
CA THR A 88 11.21 2.42 4.26
C THR A 88 11.05 2.42 5.78
N GLU A 89 12.14 2.34 6.54
CA GLU A 89 12.10 2.38 8.01
C GLU A 89 11.52 3.70 8.55
N ILE A 90 11.98 4.84 7.99
CA ILE A 90 11.43 6.15 8.35
C ILE A 90 9.92 6.21 8.06
N CYS A 91 9.49 5.65 6.94
CA CYS A 91 8.08 5.60 6.57
C CYS A 91 7.26 4.74 7.54
N ASN A 92 7.75 3.53 7.86
CA ASN A 92 7.15 2.63 8.85
C ASN A 92 6.95 3.33 10.19
N ASP A 93 7.97 4.03 10.68
CA ASP A 93 7.91 4.77 11.94
C ASP A 93 6.87 5.90 11.93
N ARG A 94 6.82 6.68 10.85
CA ARG A 94 5.91 7.82 10.70
C ARG A 94 4.46 7.36 10.59
N ILE A 95 4.18 6.34 9.78
CA ILE A 95 2.83 5.78 9.63
C ILE A 95 2.40 5.05 10.90
N GLY A 96 3.29 4.26 11.51
CA GLY A 96 3.04 3.62 12.80
C GLY A 96 2.71 4.63 13.90
N ARG A 97 3.33 5.82 13.89
CA ARG A 97 2.98 6.91 14.81
C ARG A 97 1.55 7.42 14.59
N VAL A 98 1.13 7.65 13.33
CA VAL A 98 -0.24 8.06 13.01
C VAL A 98 -1.24 7.02 13.51
N LEU A 99 -0.99 5.73 13.28
CA LEU A 99 -1.85 4.64 13.72
C LEU A 99 -1.94 4.56 15.25
N ARG A 100 -0.81 4.69 15.96
CA ARG A 100 -0.77 4.74 17.44
C ARG A 100 -1.56 5.92 18.02
N GLN A 101 -1.58 7.05 17.33
CA GLN A 101 -2.33 8.23 17.76
C GLN A 101 -3.83 8.14 17.40
N ALA A 102 -4.16 7.48 16.29
CA ALA A 102 -5.52 7.35 15.80
C ALA A 102 -6.34 6.28 16.54
N LEU A 103 -5.69 5.19 16.94
CA LEU A 103 -6.34 4.03 17.55
C LEU A 103 -6.30 4.12 19.08
N THR A 104 -7.38 3.70 19.75
CA THR A 104 -7.33 3.48 21.20
C THR A 104 -6.33 2.36 21.55
N PRO A 105 -5.80 2.29 22.79
CA PRO A 105 -4.87 1.22 23.17
C PRO A 105 -5.41 -0.19 22.89
N VAL A 106 -6.70 -0.42 23.13
CA VAL A 106 -7.37 -1.71 22.85
C VAL A 106 -7.40 -2.00 21.35
N GLN A 107 -7.76 -1.02 20.53
CA GLN A 107 -7.77 -1.18 19.07
C GLN A 107 -6.36 -1.36 18.50
N TYR A 108 -5.37 -0.67 19.06
CA TYR A 108 -3.99 -0.82 18.63
C TYR A 108 -3.46 -2.23 18.93
N THR A 109 -3.73 -2.76 20.12
CA THR A 109 -3.39 -4.15 20.46
C THR A 109 -4.08 -5.16 19.56
N ASN A 110 -5.36 -4.93 19.21
CA ASN A 110 -6.14 -5.89 18.44
C ASN A 110 -5.91 -5.83 16.91
N VAL A 111 -5.60 -4.65 16.37
CA VAL A 111 -5.53 -4.40 14.92
C VAL A 111 -4.32 -3.54 14.55
N GLY A 112 -3.95 -2.56 15.38
CA GLY A 112 -2.86 -1.59 15.10
C GLY A 112 -1.47 -2.21 14.97
N ALA A 113 -1.14 -3.23 15.76
CA ALA A 113 0.12 -3.95 15.63
C ALA A 113 0.17 -4.76 14.32
N GLU A 114 -0.93 -5.45 13.99
CA GLU A 114 -1.04 -6.28 12.79
C GLU A 114 -1.00 -5.44 11.51
N ILE A 115 -1.74 -4.33 11.44
CA ILE A 115 -1.68 -3.41 10.29
C ILE A 115 -0.28 -2.80 10.12
N THR A 116 0.42 -2.48 11.20
CA THR A 116 1.79 -1.93 11.11
C THR A 116 2.75 -2.94 10.50
N ARG A 117 2.64 -4.22 10.90
CA ARG A 117 3.40 -5.32 10.27
C ARG A 117 3.07 -5.45 8.78
N ILE A 118 1.78 -5.51 8.44
CA ILE A 118 1.33 -5.63 7.04
C ILE A 118 1.86 -4.46 6.20
N ILE A 119 1.81 -3.23 6.71
CA ILE A 119 2.35 -2.05 6.03
C ILE A 119 3.86 -2.18 5.80
N GLY A 120 4.61 -2.69 6.78
CA GLY A 120 6.03 -3.00 6.62
C GLY A 120 6.29 -3.94 5.46
N GLU A 121 5.56 -5.07 5.41
CA GLU A 121 5.67 -6.04 4.31
C GLU A 121 5.31 -5.44 2.94
N LEU A 122 4.31 -4.54 2.88
CA LEU A 122 3.98 -3.82 1.66
C LEU A 122 5.10 -2.87 1.23
N HIS A 123 5.75 -2.18 2.16
CA HIS A 123 6.88 -1.32 1.84
C HIS A 123 8.08 -2.11 1.35
N ASP A 124 8.37 -3.28 1.90
CA ASP A 124 9.50 -4.12 1.48
C ASP A 124 9.34 -4.65 0.05
N ASN A 125 8.08 -4.82 -0.40
CA ASN A 125 7.78 -5.21 -1.78
C ASN A 125 8.07 -4.11 -2.81
N VAL A 126 8.15 -2.84 -2.41
CA VAL A 126 8.31 -1.72 -3.36
C VAL A 126 9.74 -1.65 -3.92
N PRO A 127 10.81 -1.63 -3.12
CA PRO A 127 12.17 -1.64 -3.65
C PRO A 127 12.44 -2.83 -4.57
N SER A 128 11.92 -4.02 -4.22
CA SER A 128 12.13 -5.26 -4.97
C SER A 128 11.38 -5.33 -6.31
N HIS A 129 10.29 -4.56 -6.48
CA HIS A 129 9.45 -4.63 -7.69
C HIS A 129 9.38 -3.34 -8.52
N ALA A 130 9.75 -2.20 -7.94
CA ALA A 130 9.62 -0.89 -8.56
C ALA A 130 10.93 -0.11 -8.67
N GLN A 131 12.08 -0.77 -8.45
CA GLN A 131 13.40 -0.10 -8.42
C GLN A 131 13.41 1.13 -7.50
N GLY A 132 12.70 1.03 -6.37
CA GLY A 132 12.58 2.09 -5.37
C GLY A 132 11.65 3.26 -5.74
N ARG A 133 10.85 3.21 -6.81
CA ARG A 133 9.97 4.34 -7.21
C ARG A 133 8.54 4.20 -6.69
N GLY A 134 8.39 4.02 -5.38
CA GLY A 134 7.07 4.05 -4.75
C GLY A 134 6.96 5.12 -3.66
N PHE A 135 5.73 5.42 -3.31
CA PHE A 135 5.39 6.41 -2.29
C PHE A 135 4.35 5.84 -1.34
N SER A 136 4.38 6.33 -0.11
CA SER A 136 3.43 5.93 0.93
C SER A 136 2.99 7.12 1.78
N ALA A 137 1.75 7.09 2.23
CA ALA A 137 1.16 8.12 3.10
C ALA A 137 -0.01 7.57 3.92
N ALA A 138 -0.26 8.18 5.07
CA ALA A 138 -1.43 7.88 5.90
C ALA A 138 -2.10 9.15 6.41
N GLN A 139 -3.42 9.11 6.59
CA GLN A 139 -4.21 10.23 7.10
C GLN A 139 -5.45 9.74 7.87
N VAL A 140 -5.73 10.40 8.98
CA VAL A 140 -6.97 10.27 9.74
C VAL A 140 -7.98 11.27 9.22
N PHE A 141 -9.16 10.78 8.87
CA PHE A 141 -10.32 11.59 8.53
C PHE A 141 -11.34 11.49 9.67
N GLY A 142 -11.90 12.63 10.09
CA GLY A 142 -12.86 12.64 11.17
C GLY A 142 -13.61 13.97 11.30
N GLY A 143 -14.84 13.87 11.81
CA GLY A 143 -15.77 14.96 12.10
C GLY A 143 -17.01 14.41 12.82
N ALA A 144 -18.03 15.23 13.09
CA ALA A 144 -19.26 14.75 13.75
C ALA A 144 -19.99 13.66 12.93
N ARG A 145 -19.89 13.72 11.60
CA ARG A 145 -20.24 12.71 10.59
C ARG A 145 -19.44 13.05 9.30
N PRO A 146 -18.94 12.07 8.52
CA PRO A 146 -19.00 10.62 8.69
C PRO A 146 -18.15 10.10 9.86
N LYS A 147 -18.28 8.80 10.16
CA LYS A 147 -17.47 8.11 11.17
C LYS A 147 -15.98 8.33 10.92
N PRO A 148 -15.16 8.49 11.97
CA PRO A 148 -13.74 8.68 11.80
C PRO A 148 -13.09 7.42 11.22
N VAL A 149 -12.20 7.60 10.24
CA VAL A 149 -11.46 6.53 9.58
C VAL A 149 -9.98 6.90 9.52
N VAL A 150 -9.11 5.90 9.48
CA VAL A 150 -7.74 6.08 9.02
C VAL A 150 -7.61 5.51 7.62
N ARG A 151 -6.96 6.25 6.73
CA ARG A 151 -6.57 5.79 5.42
C ARG A 151 -5.06 5.67 5.32
N PHE A 152 -4.61 4.58 4.74
CA PHE A 152 -3.24 4.33 4.35
C PHE A 152 -3.21 4.14 2.84
N ALA A 153 -2.22 4.67 2.15
CA ALA A 153 -2.04 4.42 0.74
C ALA A 153 -0.57 4.20 0.39
N ILE A 154 -0.35 3.32 -0.58
CA ILE A 154 0.95 3.05 -1.18
C ILE A 154 0.76 2.95 -2.70
N ALA A 155 1.69 3.52 -3.47
CA ALA A 155 1.69 3.34 -4.91
C ALA A 155 3.12 3.28 -5.46
N ASP A 156 3.31 2.41 -6.45
CA ASP A 156 4.54 2.26 -7.21
C ASP A 156 4.28 2.21 -8.72
N ASN A 157 5.34 2.35 -9.51
CA ASN A 157 5.31 2.14 -10.97
C ASN A 157 6.11 0.91 -11.39
N GLY A 158 6.10 -0.13 -10.57
CA GLY A 158 6.78 -1.39 -10.83
C GLY A 158 6.12 -2.21 -11.94
N ILE A 159 6.33 -3.52 -11.87
CA ILE A 159 5.93 -4.46 -12.92
C ILE A 159 4.45 -4.88 -12.90
N GLY A 160 3.71 -4.49 -11.85
CA GLY A 160 2.32 -4.85 -11.64
C GLY A 160 2.08 -6.30 -11.21
N LEU A 161 0.88 -6.59 -10.71
CA LEU A 161 0.52 -7.89 -10.13
C LEU A 161 0.46 -9.00 -11.19
N ARG A 162 -0.09 -8.71 -12.37
CA ARG A 162 -0.26 -9.71 -13.44
C ARG A 162 1.07 -10.31 -13.88
N ARG A 163 2.14 -9.52 -13.96
CA ARG A 163 3.45 -10.03 -14.39
C ARG A 163 4.05 -11.03 -13.41
N ASN A 164 3.73 -10.90 -12.12
CA ASN A 164 4.12 -11.87 -11.11
C ASN A 164 3.20 -13.10 -11.13
N ALA A 165 1.88 -12.89 -11.17
CA ALA A 165 0.90 -13.96 -11.20
C ALA A 165 1.04 -14.85 -12.46
N SER A 166 1.34 -14.27 -13.62
CA SER A 166 1.48 -14.99 -14.89
C SER A 166 2.66 -15.98 -14.93
N LYS A 167 3.59 -15.90 -13.97
CA LYS A 167 4.67 -16.90 -13.81
C LYS A 167 4.11 -18.24 -13.31
N VAL A 168 2.98 -18.21 -12.61
CA VAL A 168 2.30 -19.39 -12.05
C VAL A 168 1.04 -19.71 -12.84
N GLU A 169 0.27 -18.70 -13.24
CA GLU A 169 -0.97 -18.82 -14.00
C GLU A 169 -0.91 -17.99 -15.29
N PRO A 170 -0.33 -18.52 -16.39
CA PRO A 170 0.01 -17.73 -17.58
C PRO A 170 -1.17 -17.02 -18.27
N THR A 171 -2.39 -17.51 -18.10
CA THR A 171 -3.61 -16.97 -18.72
C THR A 171 -4.33 -15.95 -17.84
N ILE A 172 -3.80 -15.65 -16.65
CA ILE A 172 -4.45 -14.74 -15.72
C ILE A 172 -4.52 -13.33 -16.30
N ASP A 173 -5.69 -12.70 -16.19
CA ASP A 173 -5.91 -11.31 -16.55
C ASP A 173 -5.59 -10.37 -15.36
N ASP A 174 -5.69 -9.05 -15.56
CA ASP A 174 -5.31 -8.09 -14.52
C ASP A 174 -6.22 -8.20 -13.28
N ARG A 175 -7.51 -8.49 -13.49
CA ARG A 175 -8.47 -8.69 -12.40
C ARG A 175 -8.15 -9.95 -11.60
N GLY A 176 -8.00 -11.08 -12.30
CA GLY A 176 -7.62 -12.35 -11.71
C GLY A 176 -6.30 -12.22 -10.96
N ALA A 177 -5.35 -11.45 -11.46
CA ALA A 177 -4.07 -11.20 -10.78
C ALA A 177 -4.23 -10.44 -9.46
N VAL A 178 -5.15 -9.47 -9.37
CA VAL A 178 -5.48 -8.81 -8.10
C VAL A 178 -6.07 -9.82 -7.12
N GLU A 179 -7.10 -10.57 -7.53
CA GLU A 179 -7.73 -11.57 -6.65
C GLU A 179 -6.74 -12.66 -6.21
N TRP A 180 -5.87 -13.10 -7.13
CA TRP A 180 -4.82 -14.08 -6.88
C TRP A 180 -3.79 -13.57 -5.88
N ALA A 181 -3.36 -12.30 -5.97
CA ALA A 181 -2.36 -11.73 -5.07
C ALA A 181 -2.84 -11.61 -3.62
N PHE A 182 -4.15 -11.53 -3.40
CA PHE A 182 -4.78 -11.48 -2.07
C PHE A 182 -5.18 -12.86 -1.54
N LYS A 183 -4.86 -13.94 -2.27
CA LYS A 183 -5.10 -15.31 -1.81
C LYS A 183 -3.88 -15.82 -1.05
N ARG A 184 -4.08 -16.43 0.12
CA ARG A 184 -2.98 -17.00 0.91
C ARG A 184 -2.23 -18.08 0.12
N GLY A 185 -0.90 -18.08 0.20
CA GLY A 185 -0.04 -19.08 -0.43
C GLY A 185 0.20 -18.91 -1.93
N THR A 186 -0.15 -17.76 -2.52
CA THR A 186 0.11 -17.47 -3.94
C THR A 186 1.36 -16.62 -4.17
N THR A 187 1.81 -15.87 -3.17
CA THR A 187 2.92 -14.92 -3.26
C THR A 187 4.30 -15.56 -3.01
N SER A 188 5.35 -14.86 -3.43
CA SER A 188 6.56 -15.45 -4.03
C SER A 188 7.77 -15.73 -3.13
N TRP A 189 7.59 -15.92 -1.81
CA TRP A 189 8.70 -16.51 -1.02
C TRP A 189 8.47 -18.00 -0.80
N ARG A 190 9.19 -18.81 -1.60
CA ARG A 190 9.52 -20.18 -1.21
C ARG A 190 10.86 -20.07 -0.51
N ALA A 191 10.94 -20.47 0.77
CA ALA A 191 12.23 -20.72 1.39
C ALA A 191 13.05 -21.60 0.42
N PRO A 192 14.35 -21.33 0.20
CA PRO A 192 15.20 -22.25 -0.52
C PRO A 192 15.03 -23.61 0.16
N ASP A 193 14.55 -24.56 -0.61
CA ASP A 193 14.54 -25.97 -0.31
C ASP A 193 15.86 -26.33 0.38
N GLU A 194 15.76 -26.86 1.61
CA GLU A 194 16.89 -27.28 2.47
C GLU A 194 17.79 -28.38 1.86
N TRP A 195 17.69 -28.61 0.54
CA TRP A 195 18.46 -29.58 -0.24
C TRP A 195 19.12 -29.00 -1.50
N GLY A 196 19.09 -27.67 -1.68
CA GLY A 196 19.72 -26.98 -2.81
C GLY A 196 21.18 -26.56 -2.59
N VAL A 197 22.00 -27.35 -1.90
CA VAL A 197 23.44 -27.12 -1.85
C VAL A 197 24.04 -27.41 -3.23
N GLN A 198 24.74 -26.40 -3.77
CA GLN A 198 25.72 -26.49 -4.86
C GLN A 198 25.17 -26.38 -6.30
N ARG A 199 25.27 -25.17 -6.88
CA ARG A 199 26.15 -24.89 -8.04
C ARG A 199 26.10 -23.42 -8.45
N GLY A 200 27.22 -22.73 -8.26
CA GLY A 200 27.50 -21.42 -8.87
C GLY A 200 28.51 -20.60 -8.08
N LEU A 201 29.76 -21.08 -8.00
CA LEU A 201 30.90 -20.27 -7.58
C LEU A 201 31.07 -19.11 -8.57
N GLY A 202 31.11 -17.87 -8.07
CA GLY A 202 31.55 -16.72 -8.86
C GLY A 202 31.08 -15.37 -8.30
N GLY A 203 31.82 -14.83 -7.33
CA GLY A 203 32.01 -13.40 -7.03
C GLY A 203 30.77 -12.54 -6.77
N ASP A 204 30.52 -12.17 -5.50
CA ASP A 204 31.09 -10.93 -4.96
C ASP A 204 30.66 -10.73 -3.50
N GLU A 205 31.66 -10.47 -2.67
CA GLU A 205 31.61 -10.24 -1.23
C GLU A 205 31.05 -8.85 -0.92
N PHE A 206 29.79 -8.73 -0.49
CA PHE A 206 29.36 -7.63 0.39
C PHE A 206 28.18 -8.07 1.28
N GLY A 207 28.53 -8.60 2.45
CA GLY A 207 27.79 -8.56 3.72
C GLY A 207 26.26 -8.60 3.70
N ALA A 208 25.67 -9.75 3.42
CA ALA A 208 24.33 -10.09 3.94
C ALA A 208 24.47 -10.42 5.43
N GLY A 209 24.26 -9.42 6.29
CA GLY A 209 24.06 -9.65 7.71
C GLY A 209 22.72 -10.36 7.90
N ASN A 210 22.76 -11.65 8.20
CA ASN A 210 21.60 -12.43 8.62
C ASN A 210 21.02 -11.81 9.90
N ALA A 211 19.89 -11.10 9.76
CA ALA A 211 19.02 -10.77 10.89
C ALA A 211 18.15 -12.01 11.18
N PRO A 212 18.09 -12.50 12.43
CA PRO A 212 17.31 -13.68 12.77
C PRO A 212 15.85 -13.28 13.06
N ASP A 213 15.06 -13.04 12.02
CA ASP A 213 13.58 -13.16 11.97
C ASP A 213 13.05 -12.69 10.60
N ASP A 214 13.43 -13.38 9.52
CA ASP A 214 12.85 -13.16 8.19
C ASP A 214 11.43 -13.76 8.13
N HIS A 215 10.46 -13.04 8.68
CA HIS A 215 9.02 -13.33 8.53
C HIS A 215 8.47 -12.90 7.15
N HIS A 216 9.30 -12.86 6.11
CA HIS A 216 8.92 -12.47 4.75
C HIS A 216 8.24 -13.62 3.98
N ALA A 217 7.19 -14.21 4.53
CA ALA A 217 6.44 -15.29 3.87
C ALA A 217 5.63 -14.82 2.63
N GLY A 218 5.70 -13.53 2.29
CA GLY A 218 4.95 -12.92 1.18
C GLY A 218 3.45 -12.76 1.46
N GLU A 219 2.98 -13.02 2.68
CA GLU A 219 1.54 -13.13 2.97
C GLU A 219 0.82 -11.78 3.18
N GLY A 220 1.54 -10.65 3.16
CA GLY A 220 1.01 -9.33 3.53
C GLY A 220 -0.28 -8.89 2.83
N LEU A 221 -0.48 -9.21 1.54
CA LEU A 221 -1.74 -8.89 0.85
C LEU A 221 -2.90 -9.79 1.27
N ALA A 222 -2.66 -11.08 1.53
CA ALA A 222 -3.69 -11.98 2.06
C ALA A 222 -4.08 -11.58 3.49
N ASP A 223 -3.09 -11.26 4.33
CA ASP A 223 -3.30 -10.75 5.69
C ASP A 223 -4.06 -9.41 5.68
N LEU A 224 -3.82 -8.56 4.68
CA LEU A 224 -4.55 -7.31 4.49
C LEU A 224 -6.06 -7.55 4.25
N ALA A 225 -6.43 -8.51 3.41
CA ALA A 225 -7.85 -8.86 3.20
C ALA A 225 -8.49 -9.40 4.48
N ASP A 226 -7.80 -10.29 5.20
CA ASP A 226 -8.28 -10.85 6.47
C ASP A 226 -8.47 -9.77 7.54
N LEU A 227 -7.55 -8.80 7.62
CA LEU A 227 -7.64 -7.65 8.52
C LEU A 227 -8.83 -6.75 8.15
N VAL A 228 -8.99 -6.44 6.86
CA VAL A 228 -10.11 -5.62 6.36
C VAL A 228 -11.47 -6.24 6.71
N GLU A 229 -11.63 -7.55 6.53
CA GLU A 229 -12.88 -8.24 6.85
C GLU A 229 -13.19 -8.18 8.36
N ARG A 230 -12.20 -8.46 9.21
CA ARG A 230 -12.37 -8.44 10.68
C ARG A 230 -12.62 -7.04 11.23
N ALA A 231 -11.91 -6.05 10.70
CA ALA A 231 -12.02 -4.65 11.12
C ALA A 231 -13.25 -3.94 10.50
N GLY A 232 -13.91 -4.54 9.51
CA GLY A 232 -15.01 -3.92 8.78
C GLY A 232 -14.57 -2.73 7.94
N GLY A 233 -13.34 -2.77 7.41
CA GLY A 233 -12.78 -1.75 6.54
C GLY A 233 -13.01 -2.02 5.06
N ALA A 234 -12.19 -1.37 4.24
CA ALA A 234 -12.13 -1.62 2.81
C ALA A 234 -10.69 -1.49 2.29
N VAL A 235 -10.36 -2.20 1.22
CA VAL A 235 -9.12 -1.98 0.46
C VAL A 235 -9.44 -1.79 -1.01
N TRP A 236 -8.95 -0.71 -1.58
CA TRP A 236 -8.97 -0.43 -3.01
C TRP A 236 -7.59 -0.76 -3.59
N VAL A 237 -7.57 -1.38 -4.77
CA VAL A 237 -6.34 -1.81 -5.45
C VAL A 237 -6.44 -1.48 -6.94
N ALA A 238 -5.36 -0.95 -7.51
CA ALA A 238 -5.19 -0.84 -8.95
C ALA A 238 -3.88 -1.45 -9.42
N SER A 239 -3.95 -2.26 -10.49
CA SER A 239 -2.78 -2.79 -11.20
C SER A 239 -3.21 -3.24 -12.59
N GLY A 240 -2.42 -2.92 -13.61
CA GLY A 240 -2.82 -3.06 -15.01
C GLY A 240 -4.11 -2.27 -15.28
N SER A 241 -5.03 -2.87 -16.02
CA SER A 241 -6.37 -2.32 -16.28
C SER A 241 -7.36 -2.50 -15.13
N ALA A 242 -7.03 -3.30 -14.11
CA ALA A 242 -7.93 -3.59 -13.02
C ALA A 242 -7.94 -2.49 -11.96
N GLN A 243 -9.15 -2.13 -11.51
CA GLN A 243 -9.40 -1.32 -10.32
C GLN A 243 -10.47 -2.03 -9.50
N MET A 244 -10.09 -2.46 -8.29
CA MET A 244 -10.86 -3.40 -7.49
C MET A 244 -11.05 -2.83 -6.09
N LEU A 245 -12.24 -2.97 -5.52
CA LEU A 245 -12.57 -2.65 -4.14
C LEU A 245 -12.95 -3.96 -3.42
N TYR A 246 -12.23 -4.29 -2.37
CA TYR A 246 -12.61 -5.35 -1.44
C TYR A 246 -13.25 -4.74 -0.20
N SER A 247 -14.49 -5.12 0.08
CA SER A 247 -15.22 -4.74 1.29
C SER A 247 -16.27 -5.81 1.60
N ASP A 248 -16.54 -6.05 2.88
CA ASP A 248 -17.53 -7.05 3.34
C ASP A 248 -17.34 -8.44 2.68
N GLY A 249 -16.10 -8.90 2.57
CA GLY A 249 -15.77 -10.24 2.06
C GLY A 249 -15.91 -10.41 0.55
N THR A 250 -16.13 -9.32 -0.22
CA THR A 250 -16.41 -9.39 -1.65
C THR A 250 -15.58 -8.39 -2.45
N TRP A 251 -15.05 -8.83 -3.58
CA TRP A 251 -14.42 -7.98 -4.59
C TRP A 251 -15.47 -7.36 -5.51
N LYS A 252 -15.34 -6.06 -5.75
CA LYS A 252 -16.17 -5.29 -6.68
C LYS A 252 -15.27 -4.49 -7.62
N GLU A 253 -15.61 -4.47 -8.90
CA GLU A 253 -14.92 -3.60 -9.85
C GLU A 253 -15.30 -2.13 -9.61
N ALA A 254 -14.28 -1.27 -9.57
CA ALA A 254 -14.47 0.17 -9.63
C ALA A 254 -14.59 0.62 -11.11
N PRO A 255 -15.26 1.74 -11.40
CA PRO A 255 -15.39 2.24 -12.77
C PRO A 255 -14.04 2.36 -13.51
N GLN A 256 -13.93 1.68 -14.64
CA GLN A 256 -12.74 1.66 -15.49
C GLN A 256 -12.85 2.71 -16.60
N ASP A 257 -12.38 3.94 -16.36
CA ASP A 257 -12.39 4.99 -17.39
C ASP A 257 -11.16 4.90 -18.32
N GLY A 258 -10.92 3.72 -18.94
CA GLY A 258 -9.79 3.51 -19.88
C GLY A 258 -8.40 3.73 -19.28
N PHE A 259 -8.30 3.67 -17.96
CA PHE A 259 -7.09 3.92 -17.19
C PHE A 259 -6.40 2.59 -16.83
N ALA A 260 -5.07 2.56 -16.98
CA ALA A 260 -4.24 1.46 -16.51
C ALA A 260 -3.11 1.97 -15.59
N TRP A 261 -2.86 1.27 -14.49
CA TRP A 261 -1.77 1.54 -13.57
C TRP A 261 -0.62 0.54 -13.79
N PRO A 262 0.60 0.99 -14.15
CA PRO A 262 1.68 0.06 -14.52
C PRO A 262 2.15 -0.82 -13.36
N GLY A 263 2.23 -0.25 -12.16
CA GLY A 263 2.67 -0.94 -10.94
C GLY A 263 1.49 -1.40 -10.09
N VAL A 264 1.60 -1.16 -8.79
CA VAL A 264 0.52 -1.40 -7.82
C VAL A 264 0.18 -0.11 -7.10
N ALA A 265 -1.11 0.16 -6.90
CA ALA A 265 -1.60 1.21 -6.03
C ALA A 265 -2.64 0.61 -5.08
N ILE A 266 -2.51 0.86 -3.79
CA ILE A 266 -3.39 0.33 -2.74
C ILE A 266 -3.82 1.49 -1.85
N GLU A 267 -5.11 1.57 -1.54
CA GLU A 267 -5.65 2.39 -0.46
C GLU A 267 -6.40 1.49 0.51
N LEU A 268 -5.97 1.49 1.77
CA LEU A 268 -6.67 0.86 2.89
C LEU A 268 -7.46 1.92 3.64
N GLU A 269 -8.72 1.62 3.95
CA GLU A 269 -9.57 2.41 4.85
C GLU A 269 -9.98 1.54 6.05
N LEU A 270 -9.72 2.04 7.26
CA LEU A 270 -10.14 1.38 8.51
C LEU A 270 -10.98 2.31 9.37
N PRO A 271 -12.18 1.89 9.81
CA PRO A 271 -12.97 2.65 10.76
C PRO A 271 -12.31 2.71 12.14
N LEU A 272 -12.25 3.90 12.72
CA LEU A 272 -11.70 4.13 14.06
C LEU A 272 -12.71 3.86 15.18
N ASP A 273 -13.97 3.57 14.86
CA ASP A 273 -15.04 3.27 15.81
C ASP A 273 -15.63 1.85 15.66
N ALA A 274 -15.06 1.03 14.77
CA ALA A 274 -15.54 -0.33 14.56
C ALA A 274 -15.27 -1.21 15.78
N LYS A 275 -16.29 -1.93 16.22
CA LYS A 275 -16.11 -3.11 17.08
C LYS A 275 -15.56 -4.23 16.18
N PRO A 276 -14.46 -4.90 16.55
CA PRO A 276 -13.97 -6.04 15.79
C PRO A 276 -15.10 -7.04 15.57
N ARG A 277 -15.34 -7.45 14.32
CA ARG A 277 -16.26 -8.57 14.06
C ARG A 277 -15.56 -9.82 14.59
N PRO A 278 -16.27 -10.73 15.31
CA PRO A 278 -15.66 -11.99 15.70
C PRO A 278 -15.15 -12.66 14.43
N SER A 279 -13.85 -12.98 14.39
CA SER A 279 -13.31 -13.79 13.32
C SER A 279 -14.15 -15.06 13.27
N LYS A 280 -14.51 -15.53 12.07
CA LYS A 280 -14.91 -16.93 11.95
C LYS A 280 -13.71 -17.70 12.50
N LEU A 281 -13.87 -18.29 13.68
CA LEU A 281 -12.85 -19.10 14.33
C LEU A 281 -12.53 -20.22 13.34
N ARG A 282 -11.51 -20.03 12.50
CA ARG A 282 -11.05 -21.06 11.59
C ARG A 282 -10.19 -21.96 12.43
N ILE A 283 -10.80 -23.06 12.87
CA ILE A 283 -10.08 -24.19 13.42
C ILE A 283 -8.98 -24.54 12.41
N PRO A 284 -7.70 -24.56 12.80
CA PRO A 284 -6.62 -25.02 11.93
C PRO A 284 -7.02 -26.37 11.34
N SER A 285 -6.79 -26.59 10.06
CA SER A 285 -7.23 -27.80 9.35
C SER A 285 -6.71 -29.11 9.97
N GLY A 286 -5.71 -29.06 10.86
CA GLY A 286 -5.21 -30.20 11.63
C GLY A 286 -5.86 -30.44 13.01
N LEU A 287 -6.80 -29.61 13.48
CA LEU A 287 -7.51 -29.83 14.75
C LEU A 287 -8.86 -30.53 14.57
N ALA A 288 -9.42 -30.55 13.36
CA ALA A 288 -10.64 -31.28 13.04
C ALA A 288 -10.43 -32.81 13.10
N ASP A 289 -9.22 -33.28 12.76
CA ASP A 289 -8.85 -34.70 12.76
C ASP A 289 -8.54 -35.26 14.17
N LEU A 290 -8.44 -34.39 15.19
CA LEU A 290 -8.20 -34.76 16.59
C LEU A 290 -9.50 -34.81 17.42
N LEU A 291 -10.63 -34.43 16.83
CA LEU A 291 -11.95 -34.41 17.47
C LEU A 291 -12.99 -35.23 16.70
N GLY A 292 -12.55 -36.08 15.76
CA GLY A 292 -13.36 -37.04 15.00
C GLY A 292 -12.94 -38.47 15.28
#